data_AF-D4IQG6-F1
#
_entry.id   AF-D4IQG6-F1
#
_cell.length_a   1.000
_cell.length_b   1.000
_cell.length_c   1.000
_cell.angle_alpha   90.00
_cell.angle_beta   90.00
_cell.angle_gamma   90.00
#
_symmetry.space_group_name_H-M   'P 1'
#
loop_
_entity.id
_entity.type
_entity.pdbx_description
1 polymer ?
#
loop_
_entity_poly.entity_id
_entity_poly.type
_entity_poly.pdbx_seq_one_letter_code
_entity_poly.pdbx_strand_id
1 'polypeptide(L)'
;MKAFTKKIVLENGREFYGYGFGADREAINEIVFNTSMVGYQEIMSDPSYTDQMVVMTYPLIGNYGMADEDYETKTPTIGGMIVREYNDSPSNFRYTKTLNEVFEEHDIPAIWGVDTRALTRIIRDEGTQKVLITDVATPRDEALRKLGEYVMPRDMVSRVSCKKRWMSRVPNHKYDVVAVDCGIKYNIIRLLNRVGCNVTVMPYNSTVEEIMAFHPDGLVLSNGPGNPEDVTPVIELVKQLRGRLPIFGICMGHQLISLAYGARTFKMKFGHRGANHPVKNLVTGKLEITSQNHSYAVDVDSLAGTGLTLTHVNLLDGTAEGVECAADRVFSMQYHPESASGPQDSAYLFKKFTKIMEEHKNA
;
A
#
# COMPACT_ATOMS: atom_id res chain seq x y z
N MET A 1 -12.31 37.21 -0.64
CA MET A 1 -11.82 35.82 -0.63
C MET A 1 -10.41 35.82 -0.09
N LYS A 2 -10.03 34.83 0.72
CA LYS A 2 -8.64 34.66 1.17
C LYS A 2 -7.76 34.41 -0.07
N ALA A 3 -6.57 35.00 -0.12
CA ALA A 3 -5.63 34.72 -1.22
C ALA A 3 -5.11 33.28 -1.10
N PHE A 4 -4.95 32.59 -2.23
CA PHE A 4 -4.32 31.27 -2.27
C PHE A 4 -2.89 31.36 -1.76
N THR A 5 -2.44 30.32 -1.04
CA THR A 5 -1.09 30.27 -0.46
C THR A 5 -0.20 29.23 -1.12
N LYS A 6 -0.81 28.22 -1.77
CA LYS A 6 -0.09 27.13 -2.44
C LYS A 6 -0.68 26.89 -3.81
N LYS A 7 0.10 26.21 -4.64
CA LYS A 7 -0.37 25.58 -5.86
C LYS A 7 0.30 24.24 -6.06
N ILE A 8 -0.32 23.41 -6.89
CA ILE A 8 0.31 22.22 -7.46
C ILE A 8 0.50 22.40 -8.96
N VAL A 9 1.61 21.86 -9.46
CA VAL A 9 1.96 21.85 -10.89
C VAL A 9 2.19 20.40 -11.31
N LEU A 10 1.49 19.95 -12.33
CA LEU A 10 1.65 18.61 -12.91
C LEU A 10 2.73 18.61 -14.01
N GLU A 11 3.31 17.46 -14.33
CA GLU A 11 4.27 17.32 -15.46
C GLU A 11 3.71 17.79 -16.80
N ASN A 12 2.40 17.63 -17.04
CA ASN A 12 1.73 18.17 -18.23
C ASN A 12 1.58 19.71 -18.22
N GLY A 13 2.03 20.38 -17.16
CA GLY A 13 2.05 21.82 -16.99
C GLY A 13 0.72 22.46 -16.58
N ARG A 14 -0.29 21.67 -16.19
CA ARG A 14 -1.51 22.22 -15.56
C ARG A 14 -1.21 22.67 -14.13
N GLU A 15 -1.82 23.77 -13.73
CA GLU A 15 -1.69 24.34 -12.38
C GLU A 15 -3.03 24.32 -11.65
N PHE A 16 -3.00 24.01 -10.35
CA PHE A 16 -4.17 24.10 -9.48
C PHE A 16 -3.82 24.88 -8.23
N TYR A 17 -4.66 25.84 -7.88
CA TYR A 17 -4.42 26.77 -6.77
C TYR A 17 -5.28 26.40 -5.56
N GLY A 18 -4.74 26.62 -4.38
CA GLY A 18 -5.40 26.27 -3.14
C GLY A 18 -4.73 26.88 -1.92
N TYR A 19 -4.99 26.29 -0.77
CA TYR A 19 -4.45 26.72 0.51
C TYR A 19 -3.65 25.58 1.11
N GLY A 20 -2.42 25.88 1.52
CA GLY A 20 -1.57 24.93 2.23
C GLY A 20 -2.14 24.57 3.61
N PHE A 21 -1.94 23.32 4.00
CA PHE A 21 -2.05 22.82 5.36
C PHE A 21 -0.99 21.71 5.55
N GLY A 22 -0.70 21.34 6.79
CA GLY A 22 0.45 20.50 7.10
C GLY A 22 1.77 21.28 6.98
N ALA A 23 2.84 20.58 6.63
CA ALA A 23 4.16 21.17 6.56
C ALA A 23 4.30 22.21 5.44
N ASP A 24 4.87 23.38 5.76
CA ASP A 24 5.14 24.45 4.81
C ASP A 24 6.44 24.19 4.02
N ARG A 25 6.38 23.27 3.06
CA ARG A 25 7.52 22.90 2.22
C ARG A 25 7.13 22.62 0.78
N GLU A 26 8.12 22.64 -0.09
CA GLU A 26 7.99 22.06 -1.44
C GLU A 26 8.23 20.55 -1.40
N ALA A 27 7.52 19.82 -2.26
CA ALA A 27 7.75 18.39 -2.48
C ALA A 27 7.37 17.98 -3.91
N ILE A 28 8.14 17.05 -4.47
CA ILE A 28 7.85 16.41 -5.77
C ILE A 28 7.56 14.95 -5.53
N ASN A 29 6.41 14.48 -5.99
CA ASN A 29 5.93 13.12 -5.79
C ASN A 29 5.17 12.61 -7.02
N GLU A 30 4.89 11.31 -7.07
CA GLU A 30 3.93 10.77 -8.03
C GLU A 30 2.50 11.12 -7.57
N ILE A 31 1.70 11.74 -8.43
CA ILE A 31 0.29 12.03 -8.13
C ILE A 31 -0.57 10.80 -8.37
N VAL A 32 -1.39 10.46 -7.39
CA VAL A 32 -2.34 9.35 -7.44
C VAL A 32 -3.69 9.82 -6.89
N PHE A 33 -4.77 9.08 -7.12
CA PHE A 33 -6.06 9.37 -6.47
C PHE A 33 -6.57 8.15 -5.71
N ASN A 34 -7.36 8.37 -4.65
CA ASN A 34 -8.01 7.30 -3.90
C ASN A 34 -9.53 7.56 -3.78
N THR A 35 -10.33 6.51 -4.01
CA THR A 35 -11.81 6.57 -4.03
C THR A 35 -12.49 6.34 -2.68
N SER A 36 -11.75 5.99 -1.64
CA SER A 36 -12.28 5.75 -0.31
C SER A 36 -12.89 7.02 0.29
N MET A 37 -14.14 6.90 0.78
CA MET A 37 -14.87 8.00 1.41
C MET A 37 -14.58 8.14 2.91
N VAL A 38 -13.97 7.12 3.51
CA VAL A 38 -13.55 7.08 4.91
C VAL A 38 -12.17 6.45 5.00
N GLY A 39 -11.50 6.66 6.12
CA GLY A 39 -10.20 6.06 6.40
C GLY A 39 -9.01 6.83 5.84
N TYR A 40 -9.07 8.16 5.82
CA TYR A 40 -7.96 8.99 5.35
C TYR A 40 -6.72 8.88 6.25
N GLN A 41 -6.88 8.52 7.52
CA GLN A 41 -5.77 8.30 8.44
C GLN A 41 -5.04 7.00 8.11
N GLU A 42 -5.77 5.92 7.90
CA GLU A 42 -5.22 4.62 7.51
C GLU A 42 -4.52 4.74 6.14
N ILE A 43 -5.09 5.52 5.21
CA ILE A 43 -4.47 5.83 3.92
C ILE A 43 -3.17 6.63 4.11
N MET A 44 -3.18 7.69 4.93
CA MET A 44 -1.99 8.49 5.18
C MET A 44 -0.87 7.68 5.83
N SER A 45 -1.22 6.76 6.73
CA SER A 45 -0.28 5.92 7.47
C SER A 45 0.01 4.59 6.77
N ASP A 46 -0.45 4.37 5.55
CA ASP A 46 -0.07 3.21 4.74
C ASP A 46 1.30 3.47 4.05
N PRO A 47 2.34 2.67 4.37
CA PRO A 47 3.66 2.81 3.75
C PRO A 47 3.66 2.65 2.23
N SER A 48 2.63 2.03 1.63
CA SER A 48 2.53 1.90 0.17
C SER A 48 2.40 3.25 -0.56
N TYR A 49 2.08 4.35 0.13
CA TYR A 49 2.06 5.71 -0.42
C TYR A 49 3.39 6.47 -0.33
N THR A 50 4.51 5.82 0.02
CA THR A 50 5.82 6.51 0.03
C THR A 50 6.10 7.20 -1.30
N ASP A 51 6.46 8.48 -1.23
CA ASP A 51 6.69 9.37 -2.36
C ASP A 51 5.48 9.57 -3.30
N GLN A 52 4.27 9.30 -2.83
CA GLN A 52 3.02 9.55 -3.56
C GLN A 52 2.21 10.66 -2.90
N MET A 53 1.68 11.57 -3.71
CA MET A 53 0.74 12.60 -3.27
C MET A 53 -0.68 12.17 -3.63
N VAL A 54 -1.51 11.99 -2.60
CA VAL A 54 -2.83 11.37 -2.76
C VAL A 54 -3.91 12.42 -2.92
N VAL A 55 -4.58 12.39 -4.07
CA VAL A 55 -5.82 13.12 -4.32
C VAL A 55 -6.99 12.36 -3.72
N MET A 56 -7.58 12.91 -2.67
CA MET A 56 -8.81 12.35 -2.09
C MET A 56 -10.01 12.75 -2.94
N THR A 57 -10.73 11.76 -3.47
CA THR A 57 -11.91 12.02 -4.31
C THR A 57 -13.14 12.40 -3.48
N TYR A 58 -13.27 11.87 -2.27
CA TYR A 58 -14.29 12.30 -1.33
C TYR A 58 -13.99 13.73 -0.87
N PRO A 59 -14.95 14.66 -0.98
CA PRO A 59 -14.64 16.08 -0.92
C PRO A 59 -14.22 16.58 0.46
N LEU A 60 -14.76 16.01 1.54
CA LEU A 60 -14.56 16.49 2.91
C LEU A 60 -13.59 15.58 3.66
N ILE A 61 -12.40 16.09 3.97
CA ILE A 61 -11.35 15.35 4.67
C ILE A 61 -11.00 16.04 6.00
N GLY A 62 -10.72 15.24 7.04
CA GLY A 62 -10.44 15.73 8.42
C GLY A 62 -11.67 15.75 9.33
N ASN A 63 -12.85 15.37 8.84
CA ASN A 63 -14.12 15.46 9.57
C ASN A 63 -14.18 14.68 10.90
N TYR A 64 -13.41 13.60 11.05
CA TYR A 64 -13.34 12.83 12.29
C TYR A 64 -11.98 12.91 13.00
N GLY A 65 -11.09 13.80 12.56
CA GLY A 65 -9.76 13.98 13.15
C GLY A 65 -8.90 12.73 13.03
N MET A 66 -8.02 12.54 14.00
CA MET A 66 -7.01 11.48 14.06
C MET A 66 -7.14 10.71 15.37
N ALA A 67 -7.03 9.38 15.36
CA ALA A 67 -7.09 8.52 16.54
C ALA A 67 -5.89 7.56 16.60
N ASP A 68 -5.31 7.35 17.78
CA ASP A 68 -4.05 6.59 17.90
C ASP A 68 -4.14 5.13 17.40
N GLU A 69 -5.33 4.52 17.45
CA GLU A 69 -5.49 3.12 17.04
C GLU A 69 -5.61 2.92 15.51
N ASP A 70 -5.88 3.99 14.76
CA ASP A 70 -6.15 3.92 13.31
C ASP A 70 -4.86 4.08 12.47
N TYR A 71 -3.68 4.18 13.11
CA TYR A 71 -2.40 4.16 12.40
C TYR A 71 -2.06 2.76 11.89
N GLU A 72 -1.70 2.69 10.62
CA GLU A 72 -1.19 1.50 9.95
C GLU A 72 0.34 1.41 9.93
N THR A 73 1.02 2.48 10.35
CA THR A 73 2.45 2.51 10.62
C THR A 73 2.77 3.55 11.69
N LYS A 74 3.93 3.43 12.34
CA LYS A 74 4.40 4.40 13.34
C LYS A 74 4.85 5.72 12.73
N THR A 75 5.43 5.69 11.54
CA THR A 75 5.98 6.87 10.86
C THR A 75 5.38 6.95 9.46
N PRO A 76 4.33 7.75 9.24
CA PRO A 76 3.77 7.99 7.91
C PRO A 76 4.86 8.49 6.94
N THR A 77 4.80 8.02 5.70
CA THR A 77 5.77 8.38 4.64
C THR A 77 5.12 8.84 3.35
N ILE A 78 3.80 9.08 3.38
CA ILE A 78 3.05 9.66 2.28
C ILE A 78 3.71 10.96 1.81
N GLY A 79 3.76 11.18 0.49
CA GLY A 79 4.38 12.38 -0.08
C GLY A 79 3.56 13.66 0.13
N GLY A 80 2.24 13.51 0.28
CA GLY A 80 1.33 14.60 0.60
C GLY A 80 -0.12 14.25 0.33
N MET A 81 -1.02 15.20 0.57
CA MET A 81 -2.45 15.02 0.31
C MET A 81 -3.05 16.23 -0.41
N ILE A 82 -3.92 15.97 -1.39
CA ILE A 82 -4.66 16.98 -2.15
C ILE A 82 -6.15 16.74 -1.90
N VAL A 83 -6.84 17.73 -1.34
CA VAL A 83 -8.25 17.59 -0.94
C VAL A 83 -9.10 18.74 -1.47
N ARG A 84 -10.41 18.51 -1.58
CA ARG A 84 -11.34 19.56 -2.01
C ARG A 84 -11.65 20.51 -0.85
N GLU A 85 -12.07 19.96 0.27
CA GLU A 85 -12.43 20.68 1.50
C GLU A 85 -11.72 20.03 2.68
N TYR A 86 -11.04 20.85 3.47
CA TYR A 86 -10.37 20.44 4.69
C TYR A 86 -11.15 20.93 5.91
N ASN A 87 -11.51 20.02 6.81
CA ASN A 87 -12.11 20.35 8.09
C ASN A 87 -11.07 20.28 9.21
N ASP A 88 -10.72 21.43 9.76
CA ASP A 88 -9.79 21.57 10.89
C ASP A 88 -10.51 21.58 12.26
N SER A 89 -11.82 21.31 12.28
CA SER A 89 -12.62 21.12 13.49
C SER A 89 -13.30 19.74 13.48
N PRO A 90 -12.52 18.67 13.76
CA PRO A 90 -13.02 17.30 13.87
C PRO A 90 -14.22 17.13 14.80
N SER A 91 -15.11 16.20 14.48
CA SER A 91 -16.20 15.79 15.36
C SER A 91 -16.30 14.26 15.43
N ASN A 92 -15.55 13.68 16.36
CA ASN A 92 -15.57 12.26 16.67
C ASN A 92 -15.09 12.02 18.10
N PHE A 93 -15.73 11.16 18.87
CA PHE A 93 -15.34 10.93 20.27
C PHE A 93 -13.92 10.35 20.43
N ARG A 94 -13.34 9.78 19.37
CA ARG A 94 -11.99 9.19 19.35
C ARG A 94 -10.88 10.17 18.98
N TYR A 95 -11.19 11.36 18.45
CA TYR A 95 -10.12 12.20 17.91
C TYR A 95 -9.21 12.73 19.02
N THR A 96 -7.91 12.63 18.81
CA THR A 96 -6.86 13.14 19.70
C THR A 96 -6.08 14.29 19.06
N LYS A 97 -6.06 14.36 17.73
CA LYS A 97 -5.39 15.41 16.94
C LYS A 97 -6.18 15.75 15.67
N THR A 98 -5.87 16.89 15.05
CA THR A 98 -6.29 17.22 13.69
C THR A 98 -5.34 16.61 12.66
N LEU A 99 -5.79 16.55 11.39
CA LEU A 99 -4.95 16.10 10.30
C LEU A 99 -3.78 17.07 10.05
N ASN A 100 -4.01 18.38 10.22
CA ASN A 100 -2.99 19.41 10.08
C ASN A 100 -1.84 19.21 11.09
N GLU A 101 -2.17 18.99 12.37
CA GLU A 101 -1.18 18.76 13.42
C GLU A 101 -0.29 17.55 13.07
N VAL A 102 -0.88 16.45 12.64
CA VAL A 102 -0.12 15.24 12.24
C VAL A 102 0.76 15.49 11.02
N PHE A 103 0.27 16.25 10.04
CA PHE A 103 1.04 16.55 8.83
C PHE A 103 2.21 17.51 9.12
N GLU A 104 2.04 18.48 10.03
CA GLU A 104 3.13 19.33 10.52
C GLU A 104 4.17 18.50 11.29
N GLU A 105 3.73 17.62 12.20
CA GLU A 105 4.60 16.75 13.00
C GLU A 105 5.48 15.82 12.15
N HIS A 106 4.96 15.34 11.02
CA HIS A 106 5.65 14.41 10.13
C HIS A 106 6.28 15.07 8.90
N ASP A 107 6.29 16.41 8.82
CA ASP A 107 6.87 17.16 7.70
C ASP A 107 6.25 16.81 6.33
N ILE A 108 4.92 16.60 6.32
CA ILE A 108 4.11 16.21 5.16
C ILE A 108 3.35 17.43 4.62
N PRO A 109 3.59 17.88 3.37
CA PRO A 109 2.87 19.00 2.79
C PRO A 109 1.50 18.57 2.25
N ALA A 110 0.52 19.46 2.33
CA ALA A 110 -0.80 19.23 1.75
C ALA A 110 -1.48 20.52 1.28
N ILE A 111 -2.50 20.34 0.43
CA ILE A 111 -3.24 21.45 -0.18
C ILE A 111 -4.74 21.15 -0.22
N TRP A 112 -5.55 22.15 0.11
CA TRP A 112 -7.01 22.08 0.00
C TRP A 112 -7.57 23.21 -0.88
N GLY A 113 -8.85 23.10 -1.25
CA GLY A 113 -9.53 24.05 -2.14
C GLY A 113 -9.39 23.72 -3.63
N VAL A 114 -8.73 22.60 -3.95
CA VAL A 114 -8.44 22.17 -5.31
C VAL A 114 -9.62 21.40 -5.90
N ASP A 115 -9.83 21.50 -7.22
CA ASP A 115 -10.80 20.65 -7.93
C ASP A 115 -10.24 19.22 -8.07
N THR A 116 -10.46 18.41 -7.03
CA THR A 116 -10.00 17.01 -6.99
C THR A 116 -10.67 16.15 -8.06
N ARG A 117 -11.89 16.49 -8.51
CA ARG A 117 -12.57 15.77 -9.59
C ARG A 117 -11.87 15.98 -10.93
N ALA A 118 -11.45 17.21 -11.23
CA ALA A 118 -10.67 17.50 -12.43
C ALA A 118 -9.33 16.75 -12.41
N LEU A 119 -8.63 16.76 -11.27
CA LEU A 119 -7.39 16.00 -11.08
C LEU A 119 -7.59 14.50 -11.30
N THR A 120 -8.60 13.89 -10.68
CA THR A 120 -8.90 12.46 -10.86
C THR A 120 -9.13 12.10 -12.32
N ARG A 121 -9.83 12.95 -13.08
CA ARG A 121 -10.01 12.74 -14.53
C ARG A 121 -8.70 12.83 -15.29
N ILE A 122 -7.85 13.80 -14.98
CA ILE A 122 -6.51 13.93 -15.58
C ILE A 122 -5.69 12.67 -15.31
N ILE A 123 -5.62 12.22 -14.06
CA ILE A 123 -4.83 11.02 -13.68
C ILE A 123 -5.39 9.76 -14.38
N ARG A 124 -6.71 9.61 -14.47
CA ARG A 124 -7.34 8.49 -15.18
C ARG A 124 -7.05 8.52 -16.69
N ASP A 125 -7.13 9.71 -17.30
CA ASP A 125 -7.05 9.89 -18.75
C ASP A 125 -5.59 9.93 -19.25
N GLU A 126 -4.67 10.49 -18.47
CA GLU A 126 -3.26 10.71 -18.83
C GLU A 126 -2.30 9.76 -18.08
N GLY A 127 -2.75 9.13 -16.99
CA GLY A 127 -1.92 8.30 -16.11
C GLY A 127 -1.34 9.06 -14.92
N THR A 128 -0.68 8.33 -14.01
CA THR A 128 0.08 8.95 -12.91
C THR A 128 1.30 9.67 -13.47
N GLN A 129 1.63 10.80 -12.88
CA GLN A 129 2.71 11.69 -13.32
C GLN A 129 3.31 12.39 -12.09
N LYS A 130 4.44 13.07 -12.23
CA LYS A 130 4.95 13.87 -11.10
C LYS A 130 4.07 15.09 -10.85
N VAL A 131 3.98 15.48 -9.60
CA VAL A 131 3.36 16.72 -9.13
C VAL A 131 4.32 17.42 -8.17
N LEU A 132 4.42 18.74 -8.32
CA LEU A 132 5.11 19.62 -7.39
C LEU A 132 4.06 20.38 -6.59
N ILE A 133 4.11 20.29 -5.27
CA ILE A 133 3.47 21.27 -4.38
C ILE A 133 4.46 22.39 -4.07
N THR A 134 4.04 23.64 -4.26
CA THR A 134 4.92 24.81 -4.13
C THR A 134 4.13 26.06 -3.72
N ASP A 135 4.86 27.13 -3.38
CA ASP A 135 4.29 28.44 -3.15
C ASP A 135 3.52 28.94 -4.38
N VAL A 136 2.44 29.70 -4.14
CA VAL A 136 1.61 30.28 -5.20
C VAL A 136 2.42 31.18 -6.15
N ALA A 137 3.46 31.85 -5.65
CA ALA A 137 4.28 32.80 -6.39
C ALA A 137 5.34 32.15 -7.30
N THR A 138 5.66 30.86 -7.11
CA THR A 138 6.67 30.15 -7.90
C THR A 138 6.31 30.19 -9.39
N PRO A 139 7.15 30.70 -10.31
CA PRO A 139 6.83 30.73 -11.74
C PRO A 139 6.60 29.32 -12.32
N ARG A 140 5.67 29.20 -13.27
CA ARG A 140 5.32 27.92 -13.91
C ARG A 140 6.53 27.24 -14.58
N ASP A 141 7.36 28.02 -15.28
CA ASP A 141 8.54 27.48 -15.97
C ASP A 141 9.60 26.96 -14.98
N GLU A 142 9.72 27.60 -13.80
CA GLU A 142 10.58 27.09 -12.73
C GLU A 142 10.04 25.77 -12.19
N ALA A 143 8.73 25.67 -11.93
CA ALA A 143 8.09 24.45 -11.48
C ALA A 143 8.26 23.28 -12.47
N LEU A 144 8.08 23.54 -13.77
CA LEU A 144 8.30 22.55 -14.83
C LEU A 144 9.76 22.12 -14.93
N ARG A 145 10.71 23.04 -14.77
CA ARG A 145 12.14 22.71 -14.71
C ARG A 145 12.45 21.78 -13.52
N LYS A 146 11.96 22.11 -12.32
CA LYS A 146 12.10 21.26 -11.12
C LYS A 146 11.54 19.86 -11.36
N LEU A 147 10.35 19.76 -11.96
CA LEU A 147 9.71 18.47 -12.30
C LEU A 147 10.51 17.64 -13.31
N GLY A 148 11.05 18.30 -14.34
CA GLY A 148 11.87 17.66 -15.37
C GLY A 148 13.22 17.14 -14.86
N GLU A 149 13.86 17.87 -13.95
CA GLU A 149 15.14 17.50 -13.33
C GLU A 149 14.99 16.43 -12.23
N TYR A 150 13.82 16.33 -11.61
CA TYR A 150 13.60 15.42 -10.48
C TYR A 150 13.56 13.95 -10.93
N VAL A 151 14.41 13.12 -10.31
CA VAL A 151 14.40 11.67 -10.49
C VAL A 151 13.68 11.03 -9.31
N MET A 152 12.61 10.29 -9.59
CA MET A 152 11.87 9.57 -8.54
C MET A 152 12.80 8.53 -7.87
N PRO A 153 12.80 8.45 -6.52
CA PRO A 153 13.53 7.42 -5.81
C PRO A 153 13.09 6.00 -6.21
N ARG A 154 13.99 5.02 -6.05
CA ARG A 154 13.72 3.58 -6.29
C ARG A 154 13.91 2.72 -5.04
N ASP A 155 14.25 3.35 -3.92
CA ASP A 155 14.68 2.70 -2.68
C ASP A 155 13.57 2.67 -1.61
N MET A 156 12.30 2.89 -2.00
CA MET A 156 11.20 3.13 -1.05
C MET A 156 11.07 2.02 0.00
N VAL A 157 11.12 0.74 -0.40
CA VAL A 157 11.06 -0.41 0.53
C VAL A 157 12.17 -0.35 1.57
N SER A 158 13.39 0.02 1.16
CA SER A 158 14.52 0.13 2.09
C SER A 158 14.31 1.25 3.12
N ARG A 159 13.59 2.32 2.76
CA ARG A 159 13.27 3.44 3.66
C ARG A 159 12.18 3.07 4.67
N VAL A 160 11.16 2.31 4.26
CA VAL A 160 10.01 1.97 5.13
C VAL A 160 10.16 0.67 5.92
N SER A 161 10.96 -0.29 5.45
CA SER A 161 11.22 -1.53 6.18
C SER A 161 11.78 -1.25 7.56
N CYS A 162 11.36 -2.05 8.56
CA CYS A 162 11.95 -2.04 9.88
C CYS A 162 13.46 -2.28 9.80
N LYS A 163 14.22 -1.61 10.69
CA LYS A 163 15.69 -1.69 10.74
C LYS A 163 16.20 -2.81 11.64
N LYS A 164 15.36 -3.23 12.58
CA LYS A 164 15.64 -4.30 13.53
C LYS A 164 14.40 -5.16 13.61
N ARG A 165 14.61 -6.48 13.74
CA ARG A 165 13.52 -7.41 13.99
C ARG A 165 12.77 -7.04 15.27
N TRP A 166 11.47 -7.28 15.27
CA TRP A 166 10.62 -7.12 16.45
C TRP A 166 9.51 -8.18 16.42
N MET A 167 8.83 -8.39 17.55
CA MET A 167 7.83 -9.46 17.68
C MET A 167 6.50 -8.91 18.19
N SER A 168 5.41 -9.36 17.58
CA SER A 168 4.05 -9.22 18.10
C SER A 168 3.55 -10.58 18.56
N ARG A 169 3.49 -10.78 19.88
CA ARG A 169 3.12 -12.06 20.48
C ARG A 169 1.68 -12.06 20.99
N VAL A 170 1.06 -13.23 20.95
CA VAL A 170 -0.24 -13.48 21.57
C VAL A 170 -0.12 -14.54 22.65
N PRO A 171 -0.94 -14.49 23.73
CA PRO A 171 -1.04 -15.59 24.67
C PRO A 171 -1.53 -16.87 23.98
N ASN A 172 -0.97 -18.02 24.35
CA ASN A 172 -1.37 -19.34 23.83
C ASN A 172 -1.40 -19.41 22.29
N HIS A 173 -0.33 -18.91 21.65
CA HIS A 173 -0.20 -18.96 20.19
C HIS A 173 -0.21 -20.40 19.68
N LYS A 174 -0.71 -20.58 18.45
CA LYS A 174 -0.78 -21.87 17.75
C LYS A 174 0.30 -22.01 16.69
N TYR A 175 0.71 -20.88 16.10
CA TYR A 175 1.66 -20.82 15.01
C TYR A 175 2.68 -19.71 15.22
N ASP A 176 3.90 -19.93 14.78
CA ASP A 176 4.96 -18.94 14.71
C ASP A 176 5.16 -18.54 13.23
N VAL A 177 4.93 -17.27 12.91
CA VAL A 177 5.03 -16.72 11.55
C VAL A 177 6.15 -15.71 11.51
N VAL A 178 6.96 -15.76 10.45
CA VAL A 178 7.86 -14.67 10.10
C VAL A 178 7.21 -13.79 9.05
N ALA A 179 7.18 -12.49 9.26
CA ALA A 179 6.70 -11.50 8.30
C ALA A 179 7.88 -10.67 7.77
N VAL A 180 8.11 -10.70 6.46
CA VAL A 180 9.10 -9.88 5.77
C VAL A 180 8.50 -8.51 5.51
N ASP A 181 9.08 -7.50 6.14
CA ASP A 181 8.58 -6.13 6.14
C ASP A 181 9.05 -5.37 4.90
N CYS A 182 8.20 -5.29 3.89
CA CYS A 182 8.39 -4.46 2.71
C CYS A 182 7.76 -3.06 2.85
N GLY A 183 7.31 -2.67 4.05
CA GLY A 183 6.37 -1.56 4.28
C GLY A 183 5.07 -2.05 4.91
N ILE A 184 5.18 -2.91 5.92
CA ILE A 184 4.06 -3.64 6.50
C ILE A 184 3.05 -2.72 7.17
N LYS A 185 1.78 -2.90 6.83
CA LYS A 185 0.65 -2.35 7.57
C LYS A 185 0.39 -3.12 8.86
N TYR A 186 0.19 -2.41 9.96
CA TYR A 186 -0.05 -3.01 11.27
C TYR A 186 -1.27 -3.92 11.30
N ASN A 187 -2.31 -3.67 10.50
CA ASN A 187 -3.48 -4.53 10.52
C ASN A 187 -3.21 -5.94 9.97
N ILE A 188 -2.20 -6.14 9.11
CA ILE A 188 -1.74 -7.49 8.71
C ILE A 188 -1.32 -8.28 9.96
N ILE A 189 -0.56 -7.65 10.84
CA ILE A 189 -0.07 -8.24 12.08
C ILE A 189 -1.23 -8.50 13.05
N ARG A 190 -2.13 -7.52 13.22
CA ARG A 190 -3.31 -7.66 14.09
C ARG A 190 -4.20 -8.83 13.66
N LEU A 191 -4.38 -9.07 12.36
CA LEU A 191 -5.17 -10.19 11.85
C LEU A 191 -4.47 -11.55 11.96
N LEU A 192 -3.15 -11.61 11.75
CA LEU A 192 -2.35 -12.80 12.04
C LEU A 192 -2.44 -13.18 13.54
N ASN A 193 -2.31 -12.19 14.42
CA ASN A 193 -2.47 -12.37 15.86
C ASN A 193 -3.88 -12.90 16.20
N ARG A 194 -4.94 -12.37 15.56
CA ARG A 194 -6.33 -12.82 15.77
C ARG A 194 -6.55 -14.28 15.39
N VAL A 195 -5.81 -14.81 14.42
CA VAL A 195 -5.87 -16.24 14.05
C VAL A 195 -4.85 -17.12 14.80
N GLY A 196 -4.25 -16.58 15.87
CA GLY A 196 -3.40 -17.33 16.79
C GLY A 196 -1.93 -17.40 16.40
N CYS A 197 -1.44 -16.51 15.53
CA CYS A 197 -0.04 -16.46 15.16
C CYS A 197 0.74 -15.51 16.07
N ASN A 198 1.89 -15.96 16.58
CA ASN A 198 2.98 -15.06 16.93
C ASN A 198 3.63 -14.56 15.63
N VAL A 199 3.93 -13.27 15.56
CA VAL A 199 4.54 -12.67 14.36
C VAL A 199 5.91 -12.12 14.70
N THR A 200 6.95 -12.64 14.06
CA THR A 200 8.30 -12.07 14.05
C THR A 200 8.45 -11.24 12.78
N VAL A 201 8.49 -9.92 12.93
CA VAL A 201 8.68 -9.00 11.79
C VAL A 201 10.17 -8.83 11.55
N MET A 202 10.60 -9.05 10.32
CA MET A 202 11.99 -9.00 9.89
C MET A 202 12.19 -8.00 8.76
N PRO A 203 13.35 -7.33 8.67
CA PRO A 203 13.67 -6.43 7.56
C PRO A 203 13.52 -7.11 6.19
N TYR A 204 13.19 -6.33 5.15
CA TYR A 204 13.04 -6.83 3.78
C TYR A 204 14.27 -7.56 3.22
N ASN A 205 15.46 -7.27 3.75
CA ASN A 205 16.73 -7.83 3.29
C ASN A 205 17.26 -8.96 4.19
N SER A 206 16.42 -9.52 5.07
CA SER A 206 16.80 -10.66 5.91
C SER A 206 17.09 -11.92 5.09
N THR A 207 18.08 -12.70 5.52
CA THR A 207 18.50 -13.90 4.80
C THR A 207 17.64 -15.11 5.14
N VAL A 208 17.72 -16.16 4.30
CA VAL A 208 17.07 -17.45 4.55
C VAL A 208 17.48 -18.03 5.90
N GLU A 209 18.76 -17.96 6.25
CA GLU A 209 19.31 -18.49 7.49
C GLU A 209 18.73 -17.75 8.71
N GLU A 210 18.66 -16.42 8.64
CA GLU A 210 18.08 -15.60 9.71
C GLU A 210 16.60 -15.91 9.93
N ILE A 211 15.84 -16.09 8.85
CA ILE A 211 14.41 -16.42 8.90
C ILE A 211 14.20 -17.84 9.44
N MET A 212 14.93 -18.82 8.91
CA MET A 212 14.78 -20.22 9.31
C MET A 212 15.28 -20.50 10.73
N ALA A 213 16.15 -19.66 11.30
CA ALA A 213 16.56 -19.75 12.70
C ALA A 213 15.38 -19.63 13.69
N PHE A 214 14.27 -19.01 13.27
CA PHE A 214 13.04 -18.93 14.07
C PHE A 214 12.17 -20.18 13.99
N HIS A 215 12.52 -21.15 13.14
CA HIS A 215 11.71 -22.34 12.86
C HIS A 215 10.24 -21.97 12.56
N PRO A 216 9.98 -21.05 11.61
CA PRO A 216 8.63 -20.57 11.37
C PRO A 216 7.75 -21.65 10.74
N ASP A 217 6.47 -21.63 11.10
CA ASP A 217 5.42 -22.45 10.51
C ASP A 217 4.96 -21.93 9.15
N GLY A 218 5.20 -20.64 8.90
CA GLY A 218 4.85 -19.97 7.66
C GLY A 218 5.55 -18.61 7.51
N LEU A 219 5.67 -18.18 6.25
CA LEU A 219 6.23 -16.88 5.87
C LEU A 219 5.12 -15.98 5.33
N VAL A 220 5.09 -14.72 5.77
CA VAL A 220 4.24 -13.68 5.19
C VAL A 220 5.12 -12.63 4.53
N LEU A 221 4.77 -12.23 3.31
CA LEU A 221 5.37 -11.09 2.62
C LEU A 221 4.36 -9.95 2.64
N SER A 222 4.72 -8.83 3.27
CA SER A 222 3.80 -7.72 3.45
C SER A 222 3.52 -6.94 2.16
N ASN A 223 2.62 -5.97 2.27
CA ASN A 223 2.53 -4.87 1.32
C ASN A 223 3.80 -3.98 1.36
N GLY A 224 3.88 -3.03 0.43
CA GLY A 224 4.99 -2.09 0.34
C GLY A 224 4.83 -1.08 -0.80
N PRO A 225 5.68 -0.04 -0.84
CA PRO A 225 5.72 0.97 -1.91
C PRO A 225 6.65 0.58 -3.07
N GLY A 226 6.51 1.28 -4.19
CA GLY A 226 7.49 1.26 -5.28
C GLY A 226 7.32 0.12 -6.30
N ASN A 227 8.36 -0.10 -7.11
CA ASN A 227 8.39 -1.15 -8.13
C ASN A 227 8.85 -2.48 -7.50
N PRO A 228 8.09 -3.58 -7.63
CA PRO A 228 8.50 -4.88 -7.10
C PRO A 228 9.83 -5.39 -7.69
N GLU A 229 10.20 -5.00 -8.92
CA GLU A 229 11.48 -5.39 -9.54
C GLU A 229 12.70 -4.80 -8.82
N ASP A 230 12.53 -3.73 -8.05
CA ASP A 230 13.60 -3.10 -7.27
C ASP A 230 13.89 -3.84 -5.95
N VAL A 231 13.03 -4.79 -5.56
CA VAL A 231 13.08 -5.52 -4.29
C VAL A 231 13.70 -6.91 -4.47
N THR A 232 14.84 -6.95 -5.16
CA THR A 232 15.55 -8.21 -5.49
C THR A 232 15.87 -9.11 -4.28
N PRO A 233 16.20 -8.61 -3.07
CA PRO A 233 16.46 -9.49 -1.93
C PRO A 233 15.27 -10.39 -1.58
N VAL A 234 14.05 -9.87 -1.66
CA VAL A 234 12.85 -10.63 -1.31
C VAL A 234 12.48 -11.61 -2.43
N ILE A 235 12.71 -11.26 -3.70
CA ILE A 235 12.53 -12.18 -4.83
C ILE A 235 13.43 -13.41 -4.66
N GLU A 236 14.71 -13.20 -4.35
CA GLU A 236 15.67 -14.29 -4.11
C GLU A 236 15.36 -15.11 -2.85
N LEU A 237 14.83 -14.46 -1.81
CA LEU A 237 14.34 -15.13 -0.61
C LEU A 237 13.20 -16.12 -0.94
N VAL A 238 12.21 -15.67 -1.72
CA VAL A 238 11.08 -16.53 -2.12
C VAL A 238 11.54 -17.70 -2.98
N LYS A 239 12.47 -17.49 -3.92
CA LYS A 239 13.05 -18.58 -4.74
C LYS A 239 13.67 -19.68 -3.88
N GLN A 240 14.33 -19.31 -2.79
CA GLN A 240 15.00 -20.25 -1.89
C GLN A 240 14.07 -20.93 -0.87
N LEU A 241 12.94 -20.31 -0.55
CA LEU A 241 11.99 -20.79 0.47
C LEU A 241 10.74 -21.46 -0.10
N ARG A 242 10.36 -21.21 -1.36
CA ARG A 242 9.20 -21.88 -1.97
C ARG A 242 9.36 -23.40 -1.90
N GLY A 243 8.28 -24.10 -1.54
CA GLY A 243 8.27 -25.54 -1.34
C GLY A 243 8.83 -26.02 0.00
N ARG A 244 9.53 -25.17 0.77
CA ARG A 244 10.06 -25.52 2.11
C ARG A 244 9.08 -25.23 3.23
N LEU A 245 8.31 -24.15 3.13
CA LEU A 245 7.28 -23.76 4.09
C LEU A 245 6.12 -23.03 3.37
N PRO A 246 4.93 -22.96 3.98
CA PRO A 246 3.82 -22.14 3.50
C PRO A 246 4.20 -20.66 3.36
N ILE A 247 3.84 -20.04 2.24
CA ILE A 247 4.09 -18.61 2.00
C ILE A 247 2.79 -17.89 1.61
N PHE A 248 2.52 -16.76 2.27
CA PHE A 248 1.40 -15.88 1.97
C PHE A 248 1.88 -14.46 1.61
N GLY A 249 1.60 -13.99 0.40
CA GLY A 249 1.95 -12.62 -0.04
C GLY A 249 0.75 -11.68 -0.15
N ILE A 250 0.94 -10.41 0.23
CA ILE A 250 -0.09 -9.36 0.16
C ILE A 250 0.45 -8.16 -0.63
N CYS A 251 -0.29 -7.68 -1.63
CA CYS A 251 0.08 -6.53 -2.48
C CYS A 251 1.49 -6.65 -3.08
N MET A 252 2.49 -5.94 -2.55
CA MET A 252 3.90 -6.11 -2.91
C MET A 252 4.33 -7.58 -2.81
N GLY A 253 3.97 -8.28 -1.72
CA GLY A 253 4.25 -9.71 -1.56
C GLY A 253 3.67 -10.60 -2.67
N HIS A 254 2.52 -10.24 -3.23
CA HIS A 254 1.94 -10.95 -4.39
C HIS A 254 2.78 -10.80 -5.64
N GLN A 255 3.27 -9.59 -5.90
CA GLN A 255 4.13 -9.28 -7.03
C GLN A 255 5.49 -9.97 -6.89
N LEU A 256 6.09 -9.93 -5.71
CA LEU A 256 7.39 -10.55 -5.42
C LEU A 256 7.34 -12.08 -5.54
N ILE A 257 6.26 -12.71 -5.09
CA ILE A 257 6.03 -14.14 -5.33
C ILE A 257 5.95 -14.42 -6.82
N SER A 258 5.16 -13.63 -7.56
CA SER A 258 4.97 -13.86 -8.99
C SER A 258 6.30 -13.73 -9.77
N LEU A 259 7.09 -12.71 -9.47
CA LEU A 259 8.44 -12.53 -10.03
C LEU A 259 9.38 -13.68 -9.66
N ALA A 260 9.33 -14.19 -8.42
CA ALA A 260 10.15 -15.32 -7.98
C ALA A 260 9.83 -16.63 -8.73
N TYR A 261 8.60 -16.77 -9.23
CA TYR A 261 8.17 -17.90 -10.07
C TYR A 261 8.41 -17.66 -11.57
N GLY A 262 8.94 -16.50 -11.95
CA GLY A 262 9.27 -16.18 -13.35
C GLY A 262 8.16 -15.48 -14.13
N ALA A 263 7.07 -15.07 -13.47
CA ALA A 263 6.09 -14.18 -14.09
C ALA A 263 6.67 -12.76 -14.24
N ARG A 264 5.93 -11.89 -14.94
CA ARG A 264 6.29 -10.48 -15.16
C ARG A 264 5.31 -9.56 -14.46
N THR A 265 5.78 -8.38 -14.10
CA THR A 265 4.96 -7.28 -13.62
C THR A 265 4.99 -6.11 -14.60
N PHE A 266 3.95 -5.29 -14.60
CA PHE A 266 3.91 -4.06 -15.38
C PHE A 266 3.36 -2.90 -14.56
N LYS A 267 3.78 -1.68 -14.88
CA LYS A 267 3.21 -0.46 -14.30
C LYS A 267 1.85 -0.19 -14.93
N MET A 268 0.83 -0.10 -14.11
CA MET A 268 -0.53 0.27 -14.52
C MET A 268 -0.58 1.76 -14.85
N LYS A 269 -1.55 2.16 -15.68
CA LYS A 269 -1.75 3.56 -16.07
C LYS A 269 -1.96 4.49 -14.88
N PHE A 270 -2.85 4.10 -13.96
CA PHE A 270 -3.12 4.85 -12.73
C PHE A 270 -3.26 3.97 -11.48
N GLY A 271 -3.15 2.65 -11.61
CA GLY A 271 -3.26 1.69 -10.51
C GLY A 271 -4.66 1.56 -9.93
N HIS A 272 -4.77 0.76 -8.88
CA HIS A 272 -6.00 0.60 -8.10
C HIS A 272 -5.84 1.17 -6.70
N ARG A 273 -6.77 2.07 -6.33
CA ARG A 273 -6.73 2.86 -5.09
C ARG A 273 -8.12 3.18 -4.61
N GLY A 274 -8.61 2.37 -3.68
CA GLY A 274 -9.96 2.52 -3.17
C GLY A 274 -10.46 1.31 -2.41
N ALA A 275 -11.57 1.50 -1.69
CA ALA A 275 -12.22 0.47 -0.88
C ALA A 275 -13.48 -0.13 -1.55
N ASN A 276 -13.59 -0.06 -2.87
CA ASN A 276 -14.78 -0.47 -3.62
C ASN A 276 -14.45 -1.33 -4.85
N HIS A 277 -13.28 -1.97 -4.90
CA HIS A 277 -12.86 -2.76 -6.06
C HIS A 277 -13.48 -4.17 -6.01
N PRO A 278 -14.30 -4.56 -6.99
CA PRO A 278 -14.90 -5.89 -7.07
C PRO A 278 -13.89 -6.92 -7.60
N VAL A 279 -13.62 -7.94 -6.80
CA VAL A 279 -12.73 -9.05 -7.17
C VAL A 279 -13.52 -10.34 -7.19
N LYS A 280 -13.32 -11.16 -8.23
CA LYS A 280 -13.92 -12.48 -8.35
C LYS A 280 -12.91 -13.56 -7.99
N ASN A 281 -13.26 -14.37 -7.00
CA ASN A 281 -12.57 -15.62 -6.71
C ASN A 281 -12.97 -16.66 -7.78
N LEU A 282 -12.01 -17.05 -8.62
CA LEU A 282 -12.22 -17.97 -9.74
C LEU A 282 -12.47 -19.41 -9.30
N VAL A 283 -11.98 -19.80 -8.12
CA VAL A 283 -12.14 -21.16 -7.58
C VAL A 283 -13.57 -21.37 -7.07
N THR A 284 -14.14 -20.37 -6.38
CA THR A 284 -15.45 -20.49 -5.73
C THR A 284 -16.58 -19.78 -6.48
N GLY A 285 -16.24 -18.90 -7.42
CA GLY A 285 -17.18 -18.01 -8.10
C GLY A 285 -17.68 -16.83 -7.26
N LYS A 286 -17.24 -16.71 -5.99
CA LYS A 286 -17.66 -15.62 -5.08
C LYS A 286 -17.07 -14.27 -5.51
N LEU A 287 -17.81 -13.22 -5.20
CA LEU A 287 -17.39 -11.83 -5.37
C LEU A 287 -17.08 -11.22 -4.02
N GLU A 288 -16.01 -10.43 -3.97
CA GLU A 288 -15.55 -9.70 -2.79
C GLU A 288 -15.39 -8.24 -3.15
N ILE A 289 -15.82 -7.33 -2.27
CA ILE A 289 -15.41 -5.93 -2.37
C ILE A 289 -14.11 -5.81 -1.59
N THR A 290 -13.10 -5.20 -2.21
CA THR A 290 -11.73 -5.20 -1.70
C THR A 290 -11.18 -3.78 -1.53
N SER A 291 -10.25 -3.65 -0.59
CA SER A 291 -9.39 -2.47 -0.47
C SER A 291 -8.13 -2.67 -1.31
N GLN A 292 -7.81 -1.70 -2.16
CA GLN A 292 -6.68 -1.76 -3.08
C GLN A 292 -5.81 -0.51 -2.99
N ASN A 293 -4.50 -0.72 -3.08
CA ASN A 293 -3.48 0.32 -3.20
C ASN A 293 -2.23 -0.24 -3.92
N HIS A 294 -2.21 -0.18 -5.25
CA HIS A 294 -1.04 -0.61 -6.03
C HIS A 294 -0.94 0.09 -7.39
N SER A 295 0.31 0.38 -7.82
CA SER A 295 0.63 0.92 -9.16
C SER A 295 1.06 -0.15 -10.15
N TYR A 296 1.39 -1.36 -9.68
CA TYR A 296 1.90 -2.45 -10.50
C TYR A 296 0.94 -3.63 -10.43
N ALA A 297 0.92 -4.44 -11.48
CA ALA A 297 0.12 -5.65 -11.55
C ALA A 297 0.93 -6.78 -12.19
N VAL A 298 0.55 -8.02 -11.88
CA VAL A 298 1.11 -9.21 -12.52
C VAL A 298 0.46 -9.42 -13.88
N ASP A 299 1.29 -9.66 -14.89
CA ASP A 299 0.83 -10.00 -16.24
C ASP A 299 0.29 -11.44 -16.26
N VAL A 300 -1.02 -11.59 -16.49
CA VAL A 300 -1.72 -12.88 -16.49
C VAL A 300 -1.13 -13.85 -17.51
N ASP A 301 -0.74 -13.37 -18.69
CA ASP A 301 -0.21 -14.23 -19.76
C ASP A 301 1.17 -14.78 -19.37
N SER A 302 1.93 -14.02 -18.58
CA SER A 302 3.24 -14.43 -18.09
C SER A 302 3.20 -15.51 -17.00
N LEU A 303 2.01 -15.87 -16.49
CA LEU A 303 1.86 -16.98 -15.54
C LEU A 303 2.07 -18.35 -16.20
N ALA A 304 1.92 -18.45 -17.53
CA ALA A 304 2.08 -19.70 -18.26
C ALA A 304 3.47 -20.32 -18.03
N GLY A 305 3.50 -21.58 -17.59
CA GLY A 305 4.76 -22.31 -17.33
C GLY A 305 5.46 -21.98 -16.00
N THR A 306 4.93 -21.05 -15.20
CA THR A 306 5.53 -20.69 -13.91
C THR A 306 5.19 -21.67 -12.78
N GLY A 307 4.08 -22.41 -12.92
CA GLY A 307 3.48 -23.23 -11.86
C GLY A 307 2.46 -22.47 -10.99
N LEU A 308 2.31 -21.16 -11.19
CA LEU A 308 1.26 -20.37 -10.53
C LEU A 308 -0.06 -20.49 -11.27
N THR A 309 -1.13 -20.69 -10.52
CA THR A 309 -2.52 -20.67 -10.99
C THR A 309 -3.16 -19.35 -10.60
N LEU A 310 -3.82 -18.67 -11.54
CA LEU A 310 -4.63 -17.49 -11.26
C LEU A 310 -5.85 -17.88 -10.43
N THR A 311 -6.06 -17.24 -9.28
CA THR A 311 -7.17 -17.54 -8.37
C THR A 311 -8.18 -16.41 -8.24
N HIS A 312 -7.75 -15.16 -8.45
CA HIS A 312 -8.62 -13.98 -8.33
C HIS A 312 -8.38 -13.03 -9.49
N VAL A 313 -9.45 -12.38 -9.95
CA VAL A 313 -9.39 -11.39 -11.04
C VAL A 313 -10.21 -10.15 -10.68
N ASN A 314 -9.71 -8.98 -11.07
CA ASN A 314 -10.44 -7.73 -10.94
C ASN A 314 -11.58 -7.68 -11.97
N LEU A 315 -12.80 -7.35 -11.55
CA LEU A 315 -13.94 -7.28 -12.46
C LEU A 315 -14.02 -5.95 -13.23
N LEU A 316 -13.25 -4.92 -12.86
CA LEU A 316 -13.24 -3.63 -13.56
C LEU A 316 -12.38 -3.67 -14.82
N ASP A 317 -11.25 -4.37 -14.78
CA ASP A 317 -10.26 -4.34 -15.87
C ASP A 317 -9.57 -5.69 -16.17
N GLY A 318 -9.90 -6.75 -15.44
CA GLY A 318 -9.39 -8.10 -15.70
C GLY A 318 -7.98 -8.39 -15.19
N THR A 319 -7.37 -7.50 -14.39
CA THR A 319 -6.01 -7.73 -13.86
C THR A 319 -5.95 -8.88 -12.85
N ALA A 320 -4.77 -9.48 -12.70
CA ALA A 320 -4.52 -10.52 -11.71
C ALA A 320 -4.67 -9.97 -10.29
N GLU A 321 -5.51 -10.63 -9.47
CA GLU A 321 -5.76 -10.23 -8.08
C GLU A 321 -5.31 -11.26 -7.07
N GLY A 322 -4.93 -12.46 -7.52
CA GLY A 322 -4.40 -13.50 -6.65
C GLY A 322 -3.90 -14.69 -7.42
N VAL A 323 -2.86 -15.34 -6.91
CA VAL A 323 -2.23 -16.52 -7.50
C VAL A 323 -1.94 -17.57 -6.43
N GLU A 324 -1.78 -18.83 -6.84
CA GLU A 324 -1.47 -19.94 -5.95
C GLU A 324 -0.58 -20.99 -6.64
N CYS A 325 0.39 -21.53 -5.91
CA CYS A 325 1.08 -22.78 -6.21
C CYS A 325 0.79 -23.76 -5.06
N ALA A 326 -0.14 -24.68 -5.27
CA ALA A 326 -0.54 -25.65 -4.26
C ALA A 326 0.60 -26.61 -3.86
N ALA A 327 1.43 -27.02 -4.83
CA ALA A 327 2.57 -27.90 -4.60
C ALA A 327 3.58 -27.30 -3.60
N ASP A 328 3.81 -25.99 -3.71
CA ASP A 328 4.74 -25.26 -2.86
C ASP A 328 4.08 -24.65 -1.61
N ARG A 329 2.76 -24.85 -1.43
CA ARG A 329 1.96 -24.25 -0.34
C ARG A 329 2.03 -22.71 -0.34
N VAL A 330 2.07 -22.11 -1.53
CA VAL A 330 2.18 -20.66 -1.72
C VAL A 330 0.88 -20.09 -2.27
N PHE A 331 0.39 -19.00 -1.69
CA PHE A 331 -0.66 -18.20 -2.32
C PHE A 331 -0.46 -16.71 -2.02
N SER A 332 -1.09 -15.84 -2.81
CA SER A 332 -0.97 -14.41 -2.61
C SER A 332 -2.14 -13.63 -3.19
N MET A 333 -2.39 -12.44 -2.66
CA MET A 333 -3.41 -11.50 -3.13
C MET A 333 -2.82 -10.13 -3.44
N GLN A 334 -3.26 -9.52 -4.53
CA GLN A 334 -2.82 -8.18 -4.95
C GLN A 334 -3.52 -7.07 -4.15
N TYR A 335 -4.78 -7.27 -3.78
CA TYR A 335 -5.51 -6.41 -2.86
C TYR A 335 -5.07 -6.61 -1.41
N HIS A 336 -5.68 -5.87 -0.48
CA HIS A 336 -5.35 -5.86 0.95
C HIS A 336 -6.43 -6.59 1.77
N PRO A 337 -6.26 -7.90 2.09
CA PRO A 337 -7.24 -8.65 2.88
C PRO A 337 -7.38 -8.14 4.31
N GLU A 338 -6.40 -7.38 4.79
CA GLU A 338 -6.44 -6.70 6.06
C GLU A 338 -7.28 -5.42 6.05
N SER A 339 -7.55 -4.84 4.88
CA SER A 339 -8.20 -3.53 4.76
C SER A 339 -7.57 -2.49 5.68
N ALA A 340 -8.32 -1.80 6.54
CA ALA A 340 -7.83 -0.64 7.30
C ALA A 340 -7.21 0.41 6.35
N SER A 341 -8.03 1.15 5.59
CA SER A 341 -9.50 1.18 5.59
C SER A 341 -10.12 0.23 4.56
N GLY A 342 -11.44 -0.01 4.67
CA GLY A 342 -12.22 -0.75 3.67
C GLY A 342 -13.01 -1.96 4.19
N PRO A 343 -13.64 -2.72 3.28
CA PRO A 343 -14.51 -3.88 3.59
C PRO A 343 -13.74 -5.05 4.22
N GLN A 344 -14.42 -5.97 4.91
CA GLN A 344 -13.78 -7.09 5.61
C GLN A 344 -14.01 -8.46 4.94
N ASP A 345 -14.48 -8.46 3.70
CA ASP A 345 -14.93 -9.63 2.94
C ASP A 345 -13.83 -10.71 2.82
N SER A 346 -12.57 -10.29 2.74
CA SER A 346 -11.43 -11.18 2.45
C SER A 346 -10.63 -11.62 3.68
N ALA A 347 -11.07 -11.27 4.90
CA ALA A 347 -10.35 -11.62 6.14
C ALA A 347 -10.21 -13.15 6.36
N TYR A 348 -10.98 -13.97 5.65
CA TYR A 348 -10.87 -15.43 5.69
C TYR A 348 -9.50 -15.94 5.20
N LEU A 349 -8.76 -15.15 4.41
CA LEU A 349 -7.46 -15.55 3.87
C LEU A 349 -6.41 -15.80 4.96
N PHE A 350 -6.49 -15.10 6.09
CA PHE A 350 -5.64 -15.36 7.25
C PHE A 350 -5.93 -16.74 7.87
N LYS A 351 -7.21 -17.17 7.90
CA LYS A 351 -7.59 -18.53 8.32
C LYS A 351 -7.21 -19.59 7.28
N LYS A 352 -7.27 -19.25 5.99
CA LYS A 352 -6.73 -20.13 4.91
C LYS A 352 -5.25 -20.40 5.16
N PHE A 353 -4.47 -19.36 5.48
CA PHE A 353 -3.05 -19.51 5.75
C PHE A 353 -2.76 -20.42 6.95
N THR A 354 -3.48 -20.26 8.08
CA THR A 354 -3.31 -21.15 9.23
C THR A 354 -3.64 -22.61 8.93
N LYS A 355 -4.63 -22.86 8.07
CA LYS A 355 -4.98 -24.22 7.64
C LYS A 355 -3.84 -24.87 6.83
N ILE A 356 -3.23 -24.11 5.92
CA ILE A 356 -2.07 -24.59 5.13
C ILE A 356 -0.87 -24.88 6.05
N MET A 357 -0.64 -24.05 7.08
CA MET A 357 0.40 -24.30 8.08
C MET A 357 0.12 -25.56 8.91
N GLU A 358 -1.12 -25.78 9.33
CA GLU A 358 -1.53 -26.98 10.05
C GLU A 358 -1.35 -28.26 9.21
N GLU A 359 -1.78 -28.24 7.96
CA GLU A 359 -1.58 -29.35 7.02
C GLU A 359 -0.08 -29.63 6.80
N HIS A 360 0.75 -28.60 6.71
CA HIS A 360 2.20 -28.74 6.56
C HIS A 360 2.88 -29.36 7.78
N LYS A 361 2.47 -28.97 9.00
CA LYS A 361 3.01 -29.55 10.25
C LYS A 361 2.69 -31.04 10.41
N ASN A 362 1.55 -31.47 9.86
CA ASN A 362 1.03 -32.83 10.01
C ASN A 362 1.45 -33.77 8.87
N ALA A 363 2.11 -33.25 7.83
CA ALA A 363 2.65 -33.99 6.69
C ALA A 363 4.09 -34.43 6.96
#